data_AF-A0A932Q1Q1-F1
#
_entry.id   AF-A0A932Q1Q1-F1
#
_cell.length_a   1.000
_cell.length_b   1.000
_cell.length_c   1.000
_cell.angle_alpha   90.00
_cell.angle_beta   90.00
_cell.angle_gamma   90.00
#
_symmetry.space_group_name_H-M   'P 1'
#
loop_
_entity.id
_entity.type
_entity.pdbx_description
1 polymer ?
#
loop_
_entity_poly.entity_id
_entity_poly.type
_entity_poly.pdbx_seq_one_letter_code
_entity_poly.pdbx_strand_id
1 'polypeptide(L)'
;MKRYQTNQSNNGQQMQNRKKIIPRGPFKGKKIEFASNEGINKFKDIARDFMRLIFSLEPEDYLITDESSLHDFTGVDDTELKGIQKKISQVYNLDVTDLSSGNLLEIFERIRDQNAS
;
A
#
# COMPACT_ATOMS: atom_id res chain seq x y z
N MET A 1 -0.51 7.06 43.98
CA MET A 1 -0.27 5.79 43.25
C MET A 1 -1.56 5.40 42.52
N LYS A 2 -1.67 5.72 41.22
CA LYS A 2 -2.77 5.27 40.36
C LYS A 2 -2.16 4.45 39.23
N ARG A 3 -2.56 3.17 39.15
CA ARG A 3 -2.17 2.22 38.11
C ARG A 3 -2.85 2.63 36.81
N TYR A 4 -2.10 2.87 35.74
CA TYR A 4 -2.65 2.96 34.40
C TYR A 4 -2.74 1.55 33.83
N GLN A 5 -3.97 1.12 33.52
CA GLN A 5 -4.25 -0.08 32.75
C GLN A 5 -3.94 0.20 31.27
N THR A 6 -3.24 -0.74 30.67
CA THR A 6 -2.85 -0.78 29.26
C THR A 6 -4.08 -1.01 28.39
N ASN A 7 -4.40 -0.06 27.51
CA ASN A 7 -5.34 -0.30 26.42
C ASN A 7 -4.55 -0.66 25.17
N GLN A 8 -4.67 -1.93 24.76
CA GLN A 8 -4.22 -2.40 23.45
C GLN A 8 -4.98 -1.63 22.35
N SER A 9 -4.26 -0.93 21.48
CA SER A 9 -4.85 -0.25 20.33
C SER A 9 -4.84 -1.20 19.13
N ASN A 10 -5.95 -1.93 18.96
CA ASN A 10 -6.27 -2.60 17.70
C ASN A 10 -6.85 -1.55 16.74
N ASN A 11 -6.03 -0.92 15.90
CA ASN A 11 -6.51 0.02 14.90
C ASN A 11 -5.86 -0.22 13.53
N GLY A 12 -6.18 -1.36 12.91
CA GLY A 12 -6.22 -1.41 11.45
C GLY A 12 -7.45 -0.62 11.01
N GLN A 13 -7.28 0.64 10.60
CA GLN A 13 -8.37 1.50 10.20
C GLN A 13 -9.09 0.91 8.97
N GLN A 14 -10.21 0.24 9.19
CA GLN A 14 -11.14 -0.10 8.12
C GLN A 14 -11.81 1.21 7.65
N MET A 15 -11.44 1.71 6.48
CA MET A 15 -12.10 2.84 5.84
C MET A 15 -13.52 2.42 5.45
N GLN A 16 -14.49 2.77 6.29
CA GLN A 16 -15.90 2.50 6.00
C GLN A 16 -16.32 3.27 4.74
N ASN A 17 -16.87 2.54 3.77
CA ASN A 17 -17.32 3.02 2.46
C ASN A 17 -18.59 3.90 2.56
N ARG A 18 -18.56 4.98 3.34
CA ARG A 18 -19.64 5.96 3.39
C ARG A 18 -19.49 6.87 2.19
N LYS A 19 -20.50 6.87 1.31
CA LYS A 19 -20.61 7.81 0.17
C LYS A 19 -20.55 9.25 0.68
N LYS A 20 -19.36 9.83 0.68
CA LYS A 20 -19.12 11.18 1.18
C LYS A 20 -19.27 12.14 0.00
N ILE A 21 -20.33 12.94 0.02
CA ILE A 21 -20.54 14.00 -0.97
C ILE A 21 -19.70 15.21 -0.54
N ILE A 22 -18.96 15.79 -1.47
CA ILE A 22 -18.17 16.99 -1.22
C ILE A 22 -19.14 18.18 -1.01
N PRO A 23 -19.15 18.83 0.17
CA PRO A 23 -20.21 19.79 0.51
C PRO A 23 -20.00 21.19 -0.09
N ARG A 24 -18.76 21.53 -0.48
CA ARG A 24 -18.37 22.89 -0.91
C ARG A 24 -17.13 22.89 -1.82
N GLY A 25 -16.87 24.02 -2.46
CA GLY A 25 -15.71 24.21 -3.34
C GLY A 25 -15.95 23.73 -4.78
N PRO A 26 -14.89 23.74 -5.63
CA PRO A 26 -15.01 23.42 -7.06
C PRO A 26 -15.53 22.01 -7.35
N PHE A 27 -15.39 21.08 -6.39
CA PHE A 27 -15.88 19.70 -6.50
C PHE A 27 -17.21 19.46 -5.77
N LYS A 28 -17.94 20.52 -5.38
CA LYS A 28 -19.23 20.39 -4.68
C LYS A 28 -20.19 19.45 -5.42
N GLY A 29 -20.81 18.53 -4.68
CA GLY A 29 -21.77 17.57 -5.21
C GLY A 29 -21.16 16.32 -5.84
N LYS A 30 -19.83 16.26 -6.02
CA LYS A 30 -19.14 15.03 -6.43
C LYS A 30 -19.11 14.02 -5.28
N LYS A 31 -19.19 12.73 -5.64
CA LYS A 31 -19.10 11.61 -4.70
C LYS A 31 -17.65 11.19 -4.56
N ILE A 32 -17.23 10.95 -3.32
CA ILE A 32 -15.97 10.28 -3.02
C ILE A 32 -16.26 8.79 -2.91
N GLU A 33 -15.50 8.01 -3.66
CA GLU A 33 -15.43 6.55 -3.58
C GLU A 33 -13.99 6.19 -3.20
N PHE A 34 -13.82 5.36 -2.18
CA PHE A 34 -12.51 4.90 -1.73
C PHE A 34 -12.23 3.54 -2.36
N ALA A 35 -11.01 3.35 -2.83
CA ALA A 35 -10.53 2.04 -3.24
C ALA A 35 -10.60 1.05 -2.06
N SER A 36 -10.90 -0.20 -2.39
CA SER A 36 -10.90 -1.30 -1.42
C SER A 36 -9.51 -1.50 -0.81
N ASN A 37 -9.45 -2.08 0.39
CA ASN A 37 -8.21 -2.57 0.99
C ASN A 37 -8.29 -4.06 1.33
N GLU A 38 -9.34 -4.77 0.90
CA GLU A 38 -9.55 -6.18 1.20
C GLU A 38 -8.46 -7.07 0.61
N GLY A 39 -7.96 -6.77 -0.58
CA GLY A 39 -6.88 -7.49 -1.23
C GLY A 39 -5.57 -7.34 -0.46
N ILE A 40 -5.09 -6.11 -0.31
CA ILE A 40 -3.84 -5.78 0.39
C ILE A 40 -3.85 -6.30 1.84
N ASN A 41 -5.00 -6.27 2.52
CA ASN A 41 -5.13 -6.78 3.88
C ASN A 41 -4.86 -8.28 4.02
N LYS A 42 -4.96 -9.06 2.95
CA LYS A 42 -4.58 -10.50 2.94
C LYS A 42 -3.06 -10.69 2.97
N PHE A 43 -2.30 -9.66 2.60
CA PHE A 43 -0.84 -9.69 2.47
C PHE A 43 -0.13 -8.79 3.49
N LYS A 44 -0.73 -8.51 4.66
CA LYS A 44 -0.21 -7.52 5.63
C LYS A 44 1.26 -7.67 5.99
N ASP A 45 1.73 -8.89 6.20
CA ASP A 45 3.14 -9.13 6.54
C ASP A 45 4.07 -8.85 5.36
N ILE A 46 3.69 -9.31 4.16
CA ILE A 46 4.41 -9.00 2.90
C ILE A 46 4.42 -7.49 2.66
N ALA A 47 3.27 -6.83 2.83
CA ALA A 47 3.14 -5.38 2.65
C ALA A 47 4.04 -4.62 3.61
N ARG A 48 4.03 -4.95 4.90
CA ARG A 48 4.90 -4.33 5.91
C ARG A 48 6.38 -4.48 5.53
N ASP A 49 6.80 -5.70 5.20
CA ASP A 49 8.20 -5.94 4.84
C ASP A 49 8.58 -5.25 3.53
N PHE A 50 7.68 -5.22 2.56
CA PHE A 50 7.89 -4.56 1.28
C PHE A 50 8.05 -3.05 1.45
N MET A 51 7.14 -2.39 2.17
CA MET A 51 7.20 -0.94 2.39
C MET A 51 8.47 -0.54 3.13
N ARG A 52 8.88 -1.33 4.12
CA ARG A 52 10.13 -1.11 4.86
C ARG A 52 11.36 -1.36 3.99
N LEU A 53 11.45 -2.48 3.27
CA LEU A 53 12.65 -2.84 2.53
C LEU A 53 12.82 -2.03 1.25
N ILE A 54 11.74 -1.77 0.52
CA ILE A 54 11.77 -1.08 -0.78
C ILE A 54 11.72 0.44 -0.60
N PHE A 55 10.81 0.95 0.23
CA PHE A 55 10.60 2.40 0.39
C PHE A 55 11.14 2.99 1.69
N SER A 56 11.63 2.16 2.63
CA SER A 56 12.10 2.63 3.94
C SER A 56 11.00 3.36 4.73
N LEU A 57 9.74 2.92 4.58
CA LEU A 57 8.58 3.47 5.28
C LEU A 57 8.11 2.49 6.37
N GLU A 58 7.87 2.99 7.57
CA GLU A 58 7.27 2.23 8.67
C GLU A 58 5.72 2.22 8.54
N PRO A 59 5.00 1.27 9.19
CA PRO A 59 3.55 1.13 9.05
C PRO A 59 2.72 2.41 9.27
N GLU A 60 3.24 3.36 10.05
CA GLU A 60 2.61 4.64 10.35
C GLU A 60 2.84 5.72 9.27
N ASP A 61 3.81 5.49 8.36
CA ASP A 61 4.23 6.46 7.35
C ASP A 61 3.50 6.31 6.01
N TYR A 62 2.70 5.24 5.83
CA TYR A 62 2.02 4.96 4.57
C TYR A 62 0.57 4.52 4.73
N LEU A 63 -0.19 4.73 3.65
CA LEU A 63 -1.51 4.19 3.46
C LEU A 63 -1.59 3.60 2.06
N ILE A 64 -1.96 2.33 1.96
CA ILE A 64 -2.11 1.60 0.69
C ILE A 64 -3.50 0.97 0.57
N THR A 65 -3.99 0.91 -0.65
CA THR A 65 -5.25 0.27 -1.06
C THR A 65 -4.97 -0.73 -2.18
N ASP A 66 -6.00 -1.48 -2.58
CA ASP A 66 -5.92 -2.45 -3.69
C ASP A 66 -5.57 -1.77 -5.03
N GLU A 67 -5.74 -0.45 -5.13
CA GLU A 67 -5.38 0.35 -6.31
C GLU A 67 -4.01 1.04 -6.19
N SER A 68 -3.33 0.93 -5.04
CA SER A 68 -2.00 1.54 -4.87
C SER A 68 -0.95 0.90 -5.79
N SER A 69 -0.03 1.72 -6.28
CA SER A 69 1.02 1.33 -7.22
C SER A 69 2.40 1.86 -6.81
N LEU A 70 3.46 1.37 -7.45
CA LEU A 70 4.82 1.91 -7.29
C LEU A 70 4.87 3.42 -7.57
N HIS A 71 4.04 3.91 -8.49
CA HIS A 71 3.97 5.32 -8.86
C HIS A 71 3.47 6.23 -7.75
N ASP A 72 2.72 5.70 -6.77
CA ASP A 72 2.28 6.49 -5.61
C ASP A 72 3.43 6.82 -4.65
N PHE A 73 4.55 6.11 -4.78
CA PHE A 73 5.72 6.20 -3.91
C PHE A 73 7.00 6.62 -4.65
N THR A 74 6.91 6.89 -5.95
CA THR A 74 8.01 7.43 -6.76
C THR A 74 7.63 8.78 -7.34
N GLY A 75 8.62 9.61 -7.61
CA GLY A 75 8.45 10.82 -8.40
C GLY A 75 7.99 10.55 -9.82
N VAL A 76 7.79 11.64 -10.57
CA VAL A 76 7.38 11.60 -11.99
C VAL A 76 8.50 11.18 -12.96
N ASP A 77 9.70 10.87 -12.44
CA ASP A 77 10.86 10.46 -13.23
C ASP A 77 10.93 8.93 -13.37
N ASP A 78 10.91 8.45 -14.62
CA ASP A 78 11.06 7.04 -14.98
C ASP A 78 12.36 6.41 -14.43
N THR A 79 13.38 7.21 -14.16
CA THR A 79 14.66 6.75 -13.58
C THR A 79 14.45 6.19 -12.17
N GLU A 80 13.58 6.82 -11.38
CA GLU A 80 13.29 6.40 -10.02
C GLU A 80 12.50 5.09 -10.01
N LEU A 81 11.49 4.98 -10.88
CA LEU A 81 10.72 3.74 -11.05
C LEU A 81 11.61 2.55 -11.42
N LYS A 82 12.52 2.73 -12.39
CA LYS A 82 13.49 1.68 -12.76
C LYS A 82 14.40 1.30 -11.59
N GLY A 83 14.81 2.27 -10.78
CA GLY A 83 15.57 2.04 -9.55
C GLY A 83 14.81 1.17 -8.56
N ILE A 84 13.52 1.46 -8.35
CA ILE A 84 12.64 0.67 -7.48
C ILE A 84 12.41 -0.75 -8.03
N GLN A 85 12.12 -0.90 -9.33
CA GLN A 85 11.96 -2.22 -9.96
C GLN A 85 13.23 -3.07 -9.81
N LYS A 86 14.40 -2.47 -10.01
CA LYS A 86 15.69 -3.15 -9.77
C LYS A 86 15.86 -3.55 -8.32
N LYS A 87 15.48 -2.69 -7.37
CA LYS A 87 15.54 -2.99 -5.93
C LYS A 87 14.62 -4.16 -5.55
N ILE A 88 13.40 -4.21 -6.10
CA ILE A 88 12.47 -5.33 -5.92
C ILE A 88 13.09 -6.63 -6.42
N SER A 89 13.67 -6.61 -7.63
CA SER A 89 14.38 -7.77 -8.18
C SER A 89 15.53 -8.24 -7.30
N GLN A 90 16.30 -7.32 -6.71
CA GLN A 90 17.41 -7.67 -5.82
C GLN A 90 16.98 -8.23 -4.46
N VAL A 91 15.91 -7.68 -3.86
CA VAL A 91 15.46 -8.05 -2.51
C VAL A 91 14.61 -9.33 -2.54
N TYR A 92 13.72 -9.46 -3.52
CA TYR A 92 12.75 -10.55 -3.59
C TYR A 92 13.08 -11.59 -4.67
N ASN A 93 14.15 -11.39 -5.45
CA ASN A 93 14.45 -12.22 -6.63
C ASN A 93 13.23 -12.33 -7.59
N LEU A 94 12.53 -11.22 -7.75
CA LEU A 94 11.27 -11.12 -8.51
C LEU A 94 11.36 -10.01 -9.56
N ASP A 95 11.15 -10.35 -10.82
CA ASP A 95 10.98 -9.36 -11.89
C ASP A 95 9.52 -8.87 -11.93
N VAL A 96 9.36 -7.55 -11.97
CA VAL A 96 8.07 -6.84 -12.01
C VAL A 96 8.03 -5.82 -13.15
N THR A 97 8.99 -5.85 -14.07
CA THR A 97 9.06 -4.91 -15.19
C THR A 97 7.93 -5.11 -16.21
N ASP A 98 7.33 -6.30 -16.22
CA ASP A 98 6.16 -6.64 -17.03
C ASP A 98 4.84 -6.09 -16.45
N LEU A 99 4.83 -5.66 -15.18
CA LEU A 99 3.67 -5.03 -14.54
C LEU A 99 3.63 -3.54 -14.88
N SER A 100 3.00 -3.22 -16.01
CA SER A 100 2.85 -1.82 -16.49
C SER A 100 2.10 -0.91 -15.51
N SER A 101 1.19 -1.46 -14.70
CA SER A 101 0.48 -0.73 -13.65
C SER A 101 1.35 -0.43 -12.44
N GLY A 102 2.40 -1.23 -12.21
CA GLY A 102 3.15 -1.25 -10.96
C GLY A 102 2.27 -1.50 -9.73
N ASN A 103 1.09 -2.15 -9.88
CA ASN A 103 0.14 -2.32 -8.79
C ASN A 103 0.73 -3.18 -7.65
N LEU A 104 0.59 -2.70 -6.41
CA LEU A 104 1.17 -3.35 -5.24
C LEU A 104 0.51 -4.69 -4.92
N LEU A 105 -0.81 -4.83 -5.13
CA LEU A 105 -1.52 -6.07 -4.87
C LEU A 105 -1.02 -7.19 -5.80
N GLU A 106 -0.84 -6.89 -7.08
CA GLU A 106 -0.27 -7.83 -8.06
C GLU A 106 1.16 -8.24 -7.69
N ILE A 107 1.98 -7.30 -7.21
CA ILE A 107 3.34 -7.59 -6.76
C ILE A 107 3.31 -8.50 -5.52
N PHE A 108 2.44 -8.24 -4.54
CA PHE A 108 2.35 -9.05 -3.32
C PHE A 108 1.86 -10.47 -3.58
N GLU A 109 0.94 -10.64 -4.55
CA GLU A 109 0.51 -11.95 -5.03
C GLU A 109 1.69 -12.76 -5.58
N ARG A 110 2.52 -12.15 -6.43
CA ARG A 110 3.72 -12.81 -6.97
C ARG A 110 4.73 -13.20 -5.90
N ILE A 111 4.98 -12.32 -4.92
CA ILE A 111 5.88 -12.61 -3.79
C ILE A 111 5.36 -13.81 -3.00
N ARG A 112 4.05 -13.87 -2.71
CA ARG A 112 3.45 -15.01 -2.01
C ARG A 112 3.64 -16.31 -2.81
N ASP A 113 3.33 -16.28 -4.10
CA ASP A 113 3.34 -17.49 -4.94
C ASP A 113 4.76 -18.06 -5.11
N GLN A 114 5.76 -17.19 -5.17
CA GLN A 114 7.18 -17.59 -5.14
C GLN A 114 7.58 -18.25 -3.81
N ASN A 115 7.09 -17.74 -2.68
CA ASN A 115 7.38 -18.31 -1.35
C ASN A 115 6.61 -19.59 -1.04
N ALA A 116 5.56 -19.90 -1.79
CA ALA A 116 4.77 -21.13 -1.65
C ALA A 116 5.31 -22.29 -2.51
N SER A 117 6.28 -22.02 -3.38
CA SER A 117 6.93 -22.98 -4.28
C SER A 117 8.20 -23.56 -3.67
#